data_AF-A0A7C6WXY7-F1
#
_entry.id   AF-A0A7C6WXY7-F1
#
_cell.length_a   1.000
_cell.length_b   1.000
_cell.length_c   1.000
_cell.angle_alpha   90.00
_cell.angle_beta   90.00
_cell.angle_gamma   90.00
#
_symmetry.space_group_name_H-M   'P 1'
#
loop_
_entity.id
_entity.type
_entity.pdbx_description
1 polymer ?
#
loop_
_entity_poly.entity_id
_entity_poly.type
_entity_poly.pdbx_seq_one_letter_code
_entity_poly.pdbx_strand_id
1 'polypeptide(L)'
;MQTVHELCRPRANVFFDTTRDDVLNLSDLVENKIDVDKFFNENFQTKGMELLLHTAFNRFKGKSGTGVIKLTQAMGGGKTHNMLALALLAKDKDWRKK
;
A
#
# COMPACT_ATOMS: atom_id res chain seq x y z
N MET A 1 -16.20 29.57 1.39
CA MET A 1 -15.34 28.56 2.05
C MET A 1 -16.11 27.26 1.97
N GLN A 2 -15.55 26.22 1.34
CA GLN A 2 -16.25 24.94 1.18
C GLN A 2 -16.13 24.10 2.46
N THR A 3 -17.16 23.35 2.79
CA THR A 3 -17.18 22.49 3.99
C THR A 3 -16.47 21.16 3.74
N VAL A 4 -16.05 20.47 4.82
CA VAL A 4 -15.47 19.13 4.72
C VAL A 4 -16.42 18.16 4.01
N HIS A 5 -17.74 18.28 4.24
CA HIS A 5 -18.74 17.45 3.58
C HIS A 5 -18.82 17.69 2.07
N GLU A 6 -18.58 18.92 1.61
CA GLU A 6 -18.55 19.25 0.19
C GLU A 6 -17.27 18.74 -0.50
N LEU A 7 -16.16 18.67 0.25
CA LEU A 7 -14.85 18.28 -0.26
C LEU A 7 -14.59 16.77 -0.18
N CYS A 8 -15.18 16.09 0.80
CA CYS A 8 -14.94 14.67 1.06
C CYS A 8 -16.23 13.87 0.83
N ARG A 9 -16.20 12.94 -0.13
CA ARG A 9 -17.23 11.92 -0.30
C ARG A 9 -16.76 10.62 0.37
N PRO A 10 -17.36 10.20 1.50
CA PRO A 10 -17.02 8.93 2.12
C PRO A 10 -17.25 7.78 1.14
N ARG A 11 -16.38 6.78 1.17
CA ARG A 11 -16.57 5.56 0.38
C ARG A 11 -17.81 4.82 0.91
N ALA A 12 -18.53 4.15 0.01
CA ALA A 12 -19.75 3.41 0.39
C ALA A 12 -19.49 2.36 1.47
N ASN A 13 -18.28 1.77 1.50
CA ASN A 13 -17.91 0.76 2.47
C ASN A 13 -17.80 1.24 3.92
N VAL A 14 -17.64 2.54 4.15
CA VAL A 14 -17.58 3.14 5.50
C VAL A 14 -18.93 2.99 6.24
N PHE A 15 -20.03 2.79 5.51
CA PHE A 15 -21.37 2.67 6.09
C PHE A 15 -21.80 1.22 6.39
N PHE A 16 -20.99 0.21 6.04
CA PHE A 16 -21.29 -1.19 6.34
C PHE A 16 -20.64 -1.61 7.66
N ASP A 17 -21.41 -2.27 8.52
CA ASP A 17 -20.96 -2.76 9.85
C ASP A 17 -20.22 -4.12 9.76
N THR A 18 -19.63 -4.42 8.60
CA THR A 18 -18.80 -5.61 8.40
C THR A 18 -17.48 -5.40 9.12
N THR A 19 -17.46 -5.78 10.40
CA THR A 19 -16.29 -6.11 11.23
C THR A 19 -14.94 -5.66 10.67
N ARG A 20 -14.53 -4.48 11.14
CA ARG A 20 -13.16 -3.98 11.39
C ARG A 20 -12.00 -4.97 11.16
N ASP A 21 -11.69 -5.34 9.93
CA ASP A 21 -10.37 -5.88 9.57
C ASP A 21 -9.58 -4.81 8.81
N ASP A 22 -9.39 -3.65 9.45
CA ASP A 22 -8.43 -2.62 9.01
C ASP A 22 -6.97 -3.07 9.23
N VAL A 23 -6.79 -4.22 9.89
CA VAL A 23 -5.48 -4.81 10.16
C VAL A 23 -5.06 -5.65 8.97
N LEU A 24 -4.11 -5.10 8.22
CA LEU A 24 -3.46 -5.83 7.14
C LEU A 24 -2.50 -6.88 7.71
N ASN A 25 -2.61 -8.13 7.24
CA ASN A 25 -1.70 -9.21 7.61
C ASN A 25 -0.81 -9.63 6.43
N LEU A 26 0.48 -9.89 6.70
CA LEU A 26 1.39 -10.39 5.67
C LEU A 26 1.04 -11.82 5.23
N SER A 27 0.39 -12.60 6.10
CA SER A 27 -0.06 -13.97 5.76
C SER A 27 -1.07 -13.96 4.62
N ASP A 28 -1.92 -12.93 4.51
CA ASP A 28 -2.92 -12.82 3.45
C ASP A 28 -2.28 -12.71 2.06
N LEU A 29 -1.08 -12.13 1.98
CA LEU A 29 -0.29 -12.10 0.75
C LEU A 29 0.14 -13.50 0.32
N VAL A 30 0.62 -14.30 1.28
CA VAL A 30 1.09 -15.67 1.04
C VAL A 30 -0.07 -16.58 0.64
N GLU A 31 -1.22 -16.39 1.27
CA GLU A 31 -2.45 -17.16 1.03
C GLU A 31 -3.24 -16.66 -0.19
N ASN A 32 -2.75 -15.63 -0.90
CA ASN A 32 -3.43 -14.98 -2.03
C ASN A 32 -4.85 -14.48 -1.72
N LYS A 33 -5.06 -13.97 -0.50
CA LYS A 33 -6.34 -13.44 -0.02
C LYS A 33 -6.51 -11.94 -0.24
N ILE A 34 -5.53 -11.29 -0.88
CA ILE A 34 -5.56 -9.85 -1.14
C ILE A 34 -6.08 -9.57 -2.55
N ASP A 35 -7.19 -8.83 -2.62
CA ASP A 35 -7.66 -8.21 -3.85
C ASP A 35 -6.79 -6.99 -4.16
N VAL A 36 -6.01 -7.07 -5.25
CA VAL A 36 -5.02 -6.07 -5.64
C VAL A 36 -5.68 -4.77 -6.09
N ASP A 37 -6.79 -4.86 -6.83
CA ASP A 37 -7.50 -3.68 -7.30
C ASP A 37 -8.14 -2.94 -6.13
N LYS A 38 -8.78 -3.66 -5.21
CA LYS A 38 -9.32 -3.08 -3.97
C LYS A 38 -8.20 -2.44 -3.14
N PHE A 39 -7.09 -3.15 -2.93
CA PHE A 39 -5.95 -2.64 -2.15
C PHE A 39 -5.42 -1.32 -2.70
N PHE A 40 -5.15 -1.23 -4.01
CA PHE A 40 -4.58 -0.01 -4.60
C PHE A 40 -5.58 1.12 -4.81
N ASN A 41 -6.87 0.82 -5.03
CA ASN A 41 -7.92 1.85 -5.03
C ASN A 41 -8.09 2.51 -3.65
N GLU A 42 -7.80 1.76 -2.59
CA GLU A 42 -7.86 2.27 -1.23
C GLU A 42 -6.55 2.91 -0.76
N ASN A 43 -5.45 2.63 -1.45
CA ASN A 43 -4.11 3.12 -1.17
C ASN A 43 -3.89 4.57 -1.63
N PHE A 44 -3.09 5.32 -0.87
CA PHE A 44 -2.56 6.60 -1.29
C PHE A 44 -1.04 6.56 -1.30
N GLN A 45 -0.43 6.88 -2.45
CA GLN A 45 1.01 6.89 -2.59
C GLN A 45 1.61 8.10 -1.87
N THR A 46 2.23 7.85 -0.73
CA THR A 46 3.01 8.86 -0.01
C THR A 46 4.43 8.96 -0.57
N LYS A 47 5.12 10.08 -0.31
CA LYS A 47 6.54 10.25 -0.67
C LYS A 47 7.45 9.16 -0.08
N GLY A 48 7.14 8.70 1.13
CA GLY A 48 7.89 7.61 1.78
C GLY A 48 7.70 6.27 1.06
N MET A 49 6.47 5.98 0.62
CA MET A 49 6.16 4.80 -0.19
C MET A 49 6.85 4.87 -1.55
N GLU A 50 6.80 6.03 -2.21
CA GLU A 50 7.51 6.26 -3.48
C GLU A 50 9.02 5.95 -3.34
N LEU A 51 9.68 6.49 -2.31
CA LEU A 51 11.09 6.21 -2.05
C LEU A 51 11.36 4.72 -1.84
N LEU A 52 10.52 4.02 -1.07
CA LEU A 52 10.61 2.58 -0.86
C LEU A 52 10.52 1.82 -2.19
N LEU A 53 9.48 2.09 -2.98
CA LEU A 53 9.23 1.40 -4.25
C LEU A 53 10.38 1.65 -5.22
N HIS A 54 10.83 2.90 -5.40
CA HIS A 54 11.96 3.21 -6.27
C HIS A 54 13.25 2.50 -5.83
N THR A 55 13.55 2.51 -4.54
CA THR A 55 14.75 1.85 -4.00
C THR A 55 14.72 0.35 -4.27
N ALA A 56 13.59 -0.30 -3.98
CA ALA A 56 13.41 -1.73 -4.19
C ALA A 56 13.49 -2.12 -5.68
N PHE A 57 12.78 -1.41 -6.56
CA PHE A 57 12.79 -1.71 -8.00
C PHE A 57 14.12 -1.39 -8.67
N ASN A 58 14.86 -0.38 -8.20
CA ASN A 58 16.23 -0.15 -8.66
C ASN A 58 17.14 -1.32 -8.29
N ARG A 59 17.00 -1.89 -7.09
CA ARG A 59 17.69 -3.13 -6.71
C ARG A 59 17.27 -4.30 -7.62
N PHE A 60 15.98 -4.52 -7.83
CA PHE A 60 15.47 -5.61 -8.67
C PHE A 60 16.00 -5.54 -10.11
N LYS A 61 16.22 -4.33 -10.62
CA LYS A 61 16.79 -4.08 -11.96
C LYS A 61 18.33 -4.14 -11.99
N GLY A 62 19.00 -4.42 -10.87
CA GLY A 62 20.46 -4.39 -10.76
C GLY A 62 21.08 -2.99 -10.85
N LYS A 63 20.28 -1.93 -10.72
CA LYS A 63 20.71 -0.52 -10.80
C LYS A 63 21.16 0.05 -9.45
N SER A 64 20.97 -0.69 -8.37
CA SER A 64 21.39 -0.28 -7.02
C SER A 64 21.90 -1.49 -6.22
N GLY A 65 22.98 -1.26 -5.46
CA GLY A 65 23.50 -2.22 -4.49
C GLY A 65 22.76 -2.22 -3.15
N THR A 66 21.87 -1.25 -2.89
CA THR A 66 21.12 -1.14 -1.63
C THR A 66 20.31 -2.41 -1.40
N GLY A 67 20.68 -3.20 -0.39
CA GLY A 67 20.06 -4.50 -0.09
C GLY A 67 19.21 -4.56 1.16
N VAL A 68 19.25 -3.50 1.96
CA VAL A 68 18.50 -3.42 3.20
C VAL A 68 17.75 -2.09 3.20
N ILE A 69 16.44 -2.15 3.42
CA ILE A 69 15.59 -0.98 3.61
C ILE A 69 15.01 -1.07 5.02
N LYS A 70 15.26 -0.05 5.84
CA LYS A 70 14.77 0.01 7.21
C LYS A 70 13.48 0.83 7.26
N LEU A 71 12.37 0.19 7.60
CA LEU A 71 11.08 0.86 7.81
C LEU A 71 10.99 1.36 9.28
N THR A 72 11.28 2.63 9.52
CA THR A 72 11.26 3.24 10.88
C THR A 72 10.02 4.07 11.13
N GLN A 73 9.35 3.82 12.27
CA GLN A 73 8.22 4.62 12.78
C GLN A 73 7.84 4.13 14.19
N ALA A 74 7.29 5.01 15.03
CA ALA A 74 6.93 4.71 16.41
C ALA A 74 5.80 3.65 16.50
N MET A 75 4.63 3.88 15.88
CA MET A 75 3.52 2.92 15.70
C MET A 75 2.60 3.38 14.55
N GLY A 76 1.82 2.49 13.92
CA GLY A 76 0.72 2.84 13.00
C GLY A 76 1.05 3.50 11.64
N GLY A 77 2.27 3.96 11.39
CA GLY A 77 2.68 4.61 10.13
C GLY A 77 2.79 3.71 8.88
N GLY A 78 2.12 2.56 8.83
CA GLY A 78 1.97 1.77 7.60
C GLY A 78 3.18 0.92 7.17
N LYS A 79 3.97 0.33 8.09
CA LYS A 79 5.04 -0.62 7.70
C LYS A 79 4.50 -1.81 6.91
N THR A 80 3.51 -2.51 7.48
CA THR A 80 2.87 -3.67 6.85
C THR A 80 2.25 -3.28 5.52
N HIS A 81 1.56 -2.15 5.48
CA HIS A 81 0.97 -1.59 4.27
C HIS A 81 2.02 -1.35 3.17
N ASN A 82 3.15 -0.75 3.50
CA ASN A 82 4.25 -0.51 2.57
C ASN A 82 4.88 -1.82 2.05
N MET A 83 5.03 -2.81 2.93
CA MET A 83 5.53 -4.13 2.54
C MET A 83 4.58 -4.83 1.58
N LEU A 84 3.27 -4.79 1.85
CA LEU A 84 2.25 -5.34 0.97
C LEU A 84 2.21 -4.59 -0.36
N ALA A 85 2.21 -3.26 -0.36
CA ALA A 85 2.23 -2.46 -1.58
C ALA A 85 3.42 -2.81 -2.48
N LEU A 86 4.62 -2.94 -1.92
CA LEU A 86 5.80 -3.37 -2.67
C LEU A 86 5.63 -4.79 -3.24
N ALA A 87 5.17 -5.74 -2.43
CA ALA A 87 5.03 -7.13 -2.85
C ALA A 87 3.97 -7.31 -3.95
N LEU A 88 2.81 -6.65 -3.79
CA LEU A 88 1.73 -6.68 -4.76
C LEU A 88 2.16 -6.02 -6.07
N LEU A 89 2.81 -4.86 -6.01
CA LEU A 89 3.32 -4.18 -7.20
C LEU A 89 4.43 -4.98 -7.90
N ALA A 90 5.26 -5.71 -7.16
CA ALA A 90 6.26 -6.60 -7.76
C ALA A 90 5.62 -7.77 -8.52
N LYS A 91 4.53 -8.33 -7.99
CA LYS A 91 3.78 -9.46 -8.57
C LYS A 91 2.92 -9.04 -9.76
N ASP A 92 2.22 -7.92 -9.65
CA ASP A 92 1.26 -7.45 -10.64
C ASP A 92 1.94 -6.60 -11.73
N LYS A 93 1.84 -7.03 -12.99
CA LYS A 93 2.43 -6.33 -14.14
C LYS A 93 1.55 -5.20 -14.65
N ASP A 94 0.25 -5.27 -14.44
CA ASP A 94 -0.71 -4.32 -14.98
C ASP A 94 -0.81 -3.09 -14.09
N TRP A 95 -0.80 -3.29 -12.77
CA TRP A 95 -0.68 -2.19 -11.80
C TRP A 95 0.64 -1.43 -11.91
N ARG A 96 1.71 -2.03 -12.41
CA ARG A 96 2.98 -1.32 -12.67
C ARG A 96 2.94 -0.36 -13.87
N LYS A 97 1.93 -0.47 -14.73
CA LYS A 97 1.77 0.37 -15.93
C LYS A 97 0.78 1.51 -15.72
N LYS A 98 -0.09 1.40 -14.71
CA LYS A 98 -0.99 2.46 -14.28
C LYS A 98 -0.21 3.55 -13.56
#